data_AF-A0A2V8JUK6-F1
#
_entry.id   AF-A0A2V8JUK6-F1
#
_cell.length_a   1.000
_cell.length_b   1.000
_cell.length_c   1.000
_cell.angle_alpha   90.00
_cell.angle_beta   90.00
_cell.angle_gamma   90.00
#
_symmetry.space_group_name_H-M   'P 1'
#
loop_
_entity.id
_entity.type
_entity.pdbx_description
1 polymer ?
#
loop_
_entity_poly.entity_id
_entity_poly.type
_entity_poly.pdbx_seq_one_letter_code
_entity_poly.pdbx_strand_id
1 'polypeptide(L)'
;MGRPAARLGDPTMHGSALLGAACTTVLIGGKPAWRITDQHTCSIPNAPPPACDGAPHGPGVTTPGPGATLTTIIGGKPAACLGDIVMEPHALVPLPPNNPIVQGEPTVLIG
;
A
#
# COMPACT_ATOMS: atom_id res chain seq x y z
N MET A 1 -2.01 19.66 -5.91
CA MET A 1 -3.37 19.14 -5.63
C MET A 1 -3.19 17.92 -4.74
N GLY A 2 -3.97 17.79 -3.67
CA GLY A 2 -3.85 16.65 -2.76
C GLY A 2 -4.42 15.36 -3.39
N ARG A 3 -3.87 14.20 -2.99
CA ARG A 3 -4.32 12.86 -3.36
C ARG A 3 -5.14 12.25 -2.21
N PRO A 4 -6.18 11.44 -2.49
CA PRO A 4 -6.93 10.73 -1.46
C PRO A 4 -6.02 9.93 -0.54
N ALA A 5 -6.15 10.13 0.77
CA ALA A 5 -5.30 9.48 1.76
C ALA A 5 -5.65 8.00 1.92
N ALA A 6 -4.63 7.15 2.01
CA ALA A 6 -4.80 5.71 2.15
C ALA A 6 -5.05 5.30 3.62
N ARG A 7 -5.81 4.23 3.79
CA ARG A 7 -6.17 3.65 5.09
C ARG A 7 -6.28 2.14 5.03
N LEU A 8 -6.29 1.52 6.20
CA LEU A 8 -6.49 0.09 6.34
C LEU A 8 -7.77 -0.36 5.60
N GLY A 9 -7.62 -1.39 4.76
CA GLY A 9 -8.68 -1.97 3.96
C GLY A 9 -8.97 -1.25 2.64
N ASP A 10 -8.20 -0.23 2.25
CA ASP A 10 -8.31 0.30 0.90
C ASP A 10 -7.81 -0.72 -0.14
N PRO A 11 -8.50 -0.88 -1.28
CA PRO A 11 -8.10 -1.80 -2.33
C PRO A 11 -6.76 -1.41 -2.95
N THR A 12 -6.02 -2.43 -3.37
CA THR A 12 -4.82 -2.30 -4.20
C THR A 12 -5.13 -2.85 -5.61
N MET A 13 -4.23 -2.68 -6.58
CA MET A 13 -4.40 -3.31 -7.90
C MET A 13 -4.33 -4.82 -7.81
N HIS A 14 -3.70 -5.36 -6.77
CA HIS A 14 -3.74 -6.76 -6.46
C HIS A 14 -4.98 -7.07 -5.61
N GLY A 15 -5.47 -8.31 -5.68
CA GLY A 15 -6.78 -8.66 -5.13
C GLY A 15 -6.95 -8.47 -3.61
N SER A 16 -5.87 -8.33 -2.85
CA SER A 16 -5.92 -8.01 -1.42
C SER A 16 -5.94 -6.51 -1.16
N ALA A 17 -6.86 -6.07 -0.31
CA ALA A 17 -6.84 -4.72 0.24
C ALA A 17 -5.66 -4.53 1.20
N LEU A 18 -5.33 -3.29 1.54
CA LEU A 18 -4.30 -2.94 2.52
C LEU A 18 -4.60 -3.59 3.87
N LEU A 19 -3.91 -4.68 4.14
CA LEU A 19 -3.95 -5.44 5.38
C LEU A 19 -2.58 -5.38 6.04
N GLY A 20 -2.50 -5.15 7.34
CA GLY A 20 -1.25 -5.14 8.09
C GLY A 20 -1.17 -4.02 9.11
N ALA A 21 0.05 -3.57 9.40
CA ALA A 21 0.36 -2.70 10.53
C ALA A 21 0.19 -1.21 10.20
N ALA A 22 -1.06 -0.78 10.03
CA ALA A 22 -1.44 0.62 9.87
C ALA A 22 -1.18 1.46 11.14
N CYS A 23 -1.27 2.78 11.03
CA CYS A 23 -1.26 3.69 12.17
C CYS A 23 -2.62 3.68 12.88
N THR A 24 -2.70 3.10 14.07
CA THR A 24 -3.95 3.01 14.83
C THR A 24 -4.27 4.25 15.67
N THR A 25 -3.33 5.19 15.81
CA THR A 25 -3.53 6.44 16.57
C THR A 25 -4.15 7.56 15.75
N VAL A 26 -4.14 7.45 14.42
CA VAL A 26 -4.76 8.42 13.52
C VAL A 26 -5.76 7.70 12.62
N LEU A 27 -7.00 8.19 12.60
CA LEU A 27 -8.07 7.62 11.78
C LEU A 27 -8.39 8.55 10.60
N ILE A 28 -8.52 7.96 9.41
CA ILE A 28 -8.93 8.62 8.17
C ILE A 28 -10.27 8.02 7.76
N GLY A 29 -11.32 8.86 7.77
CA GLY A 29 -12.71 8.41 7.57
C GLY A 29 -13.07 7.22 8.46
N GLY A 30 -12.65 7.26 9.73
CA GLY A 30 -12.95 6.22 10.73
C GLY A 30 -12.09 4.95 10.69
N LYS A 31 -11.11 4.83 9.78
CA LYS A 31 -10.20 3.67 9.73
C LYS A 31 -8.74 4.05 10.00
N PRO A 32 -7.90 3.14 10.53
CA PRO A 32 -6.48 3.39 10.74
C PRO A 32 -5.77 3.92 9.48
N ALA A 33 -5.03 5.01 9.62
CA ALA A 33 -4.30 5.64 8.52
C ALA A 33 -3.15 4.75 8.03
N TRP A 34 -2.96 4.67 6.72
CA TRP A 34 -1.87 3.94 6.11
C TRP A 34 -0.70 4.88 5.79
N ARG A 35 0.53 4.40 5.97
CA ARG A 35 1.74 5.23 5.81
C ARG A 35 2.70 4.59 4.83
N ILE A 36 3.58 5.41 4.27
CA ILE A 36 4.77 4.92 3.60
C ILE A 36 5.58 4.09 4.60
N THR A 37 6.15 2.98 4.12
CA THR A 37 6.81 1.91 4.88
C THR A 37 5.90 1.04 5.75
N ASP A 38 4.58 1.26 5.78
CA ASP A 38 3.69 0.29 6.42
C ASP A 38 3.65 -1.00 5.61
N GLN A 39 3.64 -2.11 6.35
CA GLN A 39 3.77 -3.46 5.83
C GLN A 39 2.39 -3.99 5.44
N HIS A 40 2.23 -4.33 4.16
CA HIS A 40 1.09 -5.05 3.64
C HIS A 40 1.31 -6.56 3.77
N THR A 41 0.41 -7.27 4.44
CA THR A 41 0.36 -8.72 4.40
C THR A 41 -0.53 -9.17 3.24
N CYS A 42 0.08 -9.61 2.14
CA CYS A 42 -0.66 -10.22 1.04
C CYS A 42 -1.11 -11.63 1.45
N SER A 43 -2.40 -11.93 1.30
CA SER A 43 -2.98 -13.24 1.64
C SER A 43 -3.07 -14.19 0.44
N ILE A 44 -2.63 -13.75 -0.75
CA ILE A 44 -2.66 -14.56 -1.97
C ILE A 44 -1.64 -15.70 -1.84
N PRO A 45 -2.06 -16.97 -1.91
CA PRO A 45 -1.14 -18.09 -1.95
C PRO A 45 -0.24 -17.97 -3.19
N ASN A 46 1.04 -18.29 -3.04
CA ASN A 46 2.01 -18.18 -4.13
C ASN A 46 1.57 -18.98 -5.36
N ALA A 47 1.65 -18.35 -6.53
CA ALA A 47 1.60 -19.08 -7.79
C ALA A 47 2.88 -19.94 -7.93
N PRO A 48 2.81 -21.18 -8.44
CA PRO A 48 4.02 -21.97 -8.68
C PRO A 48 4.93 -21.32 -9.74
N PRO A 49 6.24 -21.65 -9.76
CA PRO A 49 7.13 -21.25 -10.85
C PRO A 49 6.52 -21.52 -12.23
N PRO A 50 6.68 -20.61 -13.22
CA PRO A 50 7.63 -19.50 -13.26
C PRO A 50 7.11 -18.15 -12.70
N ALA A 51 5.87 -18.09 -12.19
CA ALA A 51 5.25 -16.84 -11.76
C ALA A 51 5.87 -16.25 -10.47
N CYS A 52 6.41 -17.10 -9.59
CA CYS A 52 7.33 -16.73 -8.52
C CYS A 52 8.31 -17.88 -8.26
N ASP A 53 9.36 -17.67 -7.47
CA ASP A 53 10.36 -18.69 -7.09
C ASP A 53 9.83 -19.73 -6.09
N GLY A 54 8.54 -19.67 -5.75
CA GLY A 54 7.90 -20.50 -4.73
C GLY A 54 8.02 -19.94 -3.31
N ALA A 55 8.77 -18.85 -3.09
CA ALA A 55 8.77 -18.14 -1.82
C ALA A 55 7.43 -17.41 -1.61
N PRO A 56 6.92 -17.32 -0.37
CA PRO A 56 5.83 -16.41 -0.02
C PRO A 56 6.04 -15.06 -0.72
N HIS A 57 5.03 -14.59 -1.46
CA HIS A 57 4.98 -13.21 -1.98
C HIS A 57 5.26 -12.20 -0.86
N GLY A 58 5.03 -12.67 0.37
CA GLY A 58 5.65 -12.16 1.57
C GLY A 58 4.97 -10.86 1.97
N PRO A 59 5.43 -10.26 3.06
CA PRO A 59 5.00 -8.93 3.38
C PRO A 59 5.54 -7.94 2.33
N GLY A 60 4.62 -7.24 1.66
CA GLY A 60 4.95 -6.09 0.84
C GLY A 60 5.16 -4.84 1.71
N VAL A 61 5.94 -3.89 1.23
CA VAL A 61 6.16 -2.61 1.92
C VAL A 61 5.68 -1.47 1.05
N THR A 62 4.93 -0.54 1.63
CA THR A 62 4.41 0.60 0.88
C THR A 62 5.53 1.60 0.57
N THR A 63 5.70 1.95 -0.69
CA THR A 63 6.69 2.90 -1.20
C THR A 63 6.01 4.07 -1.91
N PRO A 64 6.66 5.25 -1.98
CA PRO A 64 6.10 6.41 -2.66
C PRO A 64 5.82 6.11 -4.13
N GLY A 65 4.59 6.37 -4.57
CA GLY A 65 4.21 6.31 -5.98
C GLY A 65 4.53 7.61 -6.73
N PRO A 66 4.30 7.64 -8.06
CA PRO A 66 4.44 8.84 -8.86
C PRO A 66 3.65 10.03 -8.27
N GLY A 67 4.30 11.17 -8.12
CA GLY A 67 3.68 12.39 -7.58
C GLY A 67 3.42 12.37 -6.07
N ALA A 68 4.04 11.48 -5.30
CA ALA A 68 4.03 11.53 -3.84
C ALA A 68 4.86 12.72 -3.34
N THR A 69 4.32 13.49 -2.39
CA THR A 69 4.98 14.71 -1.85
C THR A 69 5.63 14.49 -0.49
N LEU A 70 5.20 13.48 0.26
CA LEU A 70 5.78 13.03 1.53
C LEU A 70 5.88 14.10 2.64
N THR A 71 5.15 15.20 2.50
CA THR A 71 5.14 16.35 3.43
C THR A 71 4.28 16.11 4.66
N THR A 72 3.16 15.41 4.50
CA THR A 72 2.24 15.08 5.61
C THR A 72 2.74 13.86 6.36
N ILE A 73 2.98 14.03 7.66
CA ILE A 73 3.51 12.98 8.54
C ILE A 73 2.40 12.48 9.48
N ILE A 74 2.18 11.17 9.50
CA ILE A 74 1.24 10.48 10.38
C ILE A 74 2.02 9.48 11.24
N GLY A 75 1.93 9.59 12.56
CA GLY A 75 2.62 8.68 13.49
C GLY A 75 4.12 8.54 13.21
N GLY A 76 4.77 9.65 12.82
CA GLY A 76 6.21 9.70 12.54
C GLY A 76 6.65 9.25 11.15
N LYS A 77 5.73 8.81 10.26
CA LYS A 77 6.07 8.42 8.89
C LYS A 77 5.25 9.21 7.86
N PRO A 78 5.72 9.36 6.61
CA PRO A 78 4.92 10.00 5.56
C PRO A 78 3.60 9.26 5.34
N ALA A 79 2.51 10.01 5.16
CA ALA A 79 1.20 9.45 4.87
C ALA A 79 1.18 8.85 3.45
N ALA A 80 0.56 7.67 3.31
CA ALA A 80 0.34 7.05 2.00
C ALA A 80 -0.94 7.57 1.37
N CYS A 81 -1.00 7.59 0.04
CA CYS A 81 -2.11 8.07 -0.76
C CYS A 81 -2.44 7.13 -1.92
N LEU A 82 -3.63 7.30 -2.51
CA LEU A 82 -4.02 6.69 -3.79
C LEU A 82 -2.91 6.84 -4.82
N GLY A 83 -2.41 5.74 -5.37
CA GLY A 83 -1.31 5.68 -6.34
C GLY A 83 0.06 5.29 -5.75
N ASP A 84 0.21 5.27 -4.42
CA ASP A 84 1.43 4.75 -3.79
C ASP A 84 1.49 3.24 -3.91
N ILE A 85 2.69 2.67 -3.94
CA ILE A 85 2.93 1.31 -4.43
C ILE A 85 3.18 0.39 -3.25
N VAL A 86 2.47 -0.72 -3.17
CA VAL A 86 2.88 -1.84 -2.31
C VAL A 86 3.98 -2.60 -3.06
N MET A 87 5.22 -2.48 -2.60
CA MET A 87 6.35 -3.16 -3.21
C MET A 87 6.48 -4.57 -2.62
N GLU A 88 6.40 -5.58 -3.48
CA GLU A 88 6.46 -6.99 -3.11
C GLU A 88 7.73 -7.62 -3.70
N PRO A 89 8.77 -7.88 -2.88
CA PRO A 89 10.12 -8.14 -3.37
C PRO A 89 10.31 -9.50 -4.07
N HIS A 90 9.39 -10.45 -3.87
CA HIS A 90 9.49 -11.81 -4.44
C HIS A 90 8.60 -12.01 -5.68
N ALA A 91 8.02 -10.94 -6.19
CA ALA A 91 7.22 -10.97 -7.41
C ALA A 91 8.15 -11.03 -8.63
N LEU A 92 8.39 -12.23 -9.18
CA LEU A 92 9.32 -12.44 -10.31
C LEU A 92 8.66 -12.21 -11.68
N VAL A 93 9.53 -11.94 -12.66
CA VAL A 93 9.28 -11.25 -13.94
C VAL A 93 8.48 -12.07 -14.98
N PRO A 94 7.74 -11.43 -15.93
CA PRO A 94 7.61 -9.99 -16.13
C PRO A 94 6.99 -9.40 -14.88
N LEU A 95 7.67 -8.41 -14.27
CA LEU A 95 7.33 -7.90 -12.93
C LEU A 95 5.81 -7.79 -12.93
N PRO A 96 5.08 -8.55 -12.08
CA PRO A 96 3.64 -8.36 -12.05
C PRO A 96 3.41 -6.87 -11.86
N PRO A 97 2.41 -6.30 -12.57
CA PRO A 97 2.23 -4.86 -12.64
C PRO A 97 2.31 -4.30 -11.22
N ASN A 98 2.96 -3.14 -11.09
CA ASN A 98 3.04 -2.40 -9.82
C ASN A 98 1.72 -2.56 -9.06
N ASN A 99 1.79 -2.70 -7.74
CA ASN A 99 0.60 -2.85 -6.91
C ASN A 99 0.20 -1.50 -6.28
N PRO A 100 -0.27 -0.49 -7.03
CA PRO A 100 -0.66 0.77 -6.43
C PRO A 100 -1.94 0.60 -5.62
N ILE A 101 -2.06 1.44 -4.61
CA ILE A 101 -3.29 1.70 -3.88
C ILE A 101 -4.27 2.35 -4.86
N VAL A 102 -5.40 1.71 -5.15
CA VAL A 102 -6.35 2.18 -6.19
C VAL A 102 -7.48 3.04 -5.64
N GLN A 103 -7.62 3.09 -4.32
CA GLN A 103 -8.60 3.93 -3.65
C GLN A 103 -8.01 4.50 -2.34
N GLY A 104 -8.42 5.72 -2.00
CA GLY A 104 -8.18 6.31 -0.69
C GLY A 104 -9.49 6.91 -0.14
N GLU A 105 -9.41 7.69 0.94
CA GLU A 105 -10.52 8.51 1.42
C GLU A 105 -10.71 9.75 0.53
N PRO A 106 -11.77 9.82 -0.29
CA PRO A 106 -12.00 10.95 -1.20
C PRO A 106 -12.14 12.30 -0.49
N THR A 107 -12.55 12.33 0.78
CA THR A 107 -12.71 13.60 1.52
C THR A 107 -11.45 14.06 2.25
N VAL A 108 -10.39 13.24 2.28
CA VAL A 108 -9.12 13.57 2.95
C VAL A 108 -8.01 13.57 1.91
N LEU A 109 -7.65 14.77 1.45
CA LEU A 109 -6.64 14.96 0.41
C LEU A 109 -5.31 15.38 1.04
N ILE A 110 -4.26 14.61 0.76
CA ILE A 110 -2.90 14.84 1.26
C ILE A 110 -2.00 15.27 0.11
N GLY A 111 -1.24 16.35 0.32
CA GLY A 111 -0.31 16.94 -0.65
C GLY A 111 0.79 17.71 0.06
#